data_AF-R4W9G2-F1
#
_entry.id   AF-R4W9G2-F1
#
_cell.length_a   1.000
_cell.length_b   1.000
_cell.length_c   1.000
_cell.angle_alpha   90.00
_cell.angle_beta   90.00
_cell.angle_gamma   90.00
#
_symmetry.space_group_name_H-M   'P 1'
#
loop_
_entity.id
_entity.type
_entity.pdbx_description
1 polymer ?
#
loop_
_entity_poly.entity_id
_entity_poly.type
_entity_poly.pdbx_seq_one_letter_code
_entity_poly.pdbx_strand_id
1 'polypeptide(L)'
;MYNVPFQTTHVRWLLIAVLAVAAIGLLGGGVAASDAATGVTTAEATQDGEDPLVASCAAEMPSDYADPAGGTSGTIGWVDGYWYDEPIDVTASDGLSEAELERLTARTSARAEALRCLTFEEVPPVEVVSREEYANTTGEQFANVSADARRFDNAMLSTMLLVGQTNDSVGVREDSRSQTVAGYYSIEDDRIVVIEQEGTGSAVDETVLVHEVGHALQDQHFDIQRPSNVTMDRDNGLLGLIEGDVSWLENQYLDRCEAGRWAQSCVTLESAGGNGTGGSGGASASAPPNWGLYLEQFQPYSDGPTFVRSIYREGGWAAVNETYADVPRSALYVISPETYGEVELVEPEITNDSRGDWERLTVPGAPADERPGPAGIGGMVIAPTYETSGARNVVSPMGILNYGPDGNVSDFDPLNYDQPPVEGWRGGRMAVFERGNGTATVWRTAWTDGEEAQEFADAYEQLLAIHDAAAVEGREGVFRFNQSSDHSGAVAIVVEGDQVRIVTAPSVDALEDVSPALRSGGGGGSGEGLPVPGFGIAVALLAAIASAGLLVRRQR
;
A
#
# COMPACT_ATOMS: atom_id res chain seq x y z
N MET A 1 -10.71 6.47 -14.97
CA MET A 1 -11.84 7.03 -14.20
C MET A 1 -11.32 7.20 -12.79
N TYR A 2 -11.28 8.44 -12.32
CA TYR A 2 -10.49 8.87 -11.17
C TYR A 2 -11.35 8.91 -9.92
N ASN A 3 -11.67 7.73 -9.39
CA ASN A 3 -12.24 7.62 -8.06
C ASN A 3 -11.10 7.28 -7.12
N VAL A 4 -11.09 7.86 -5.93
CA VAL A 4 -10.17 7.52 -4.85
C VAL A 4 -11.04 6.74 -3.85
N PRO A 5 -11.00 5.39 -3.89
CA PRO A 5 -12.02 4.59 -3.23
C PRO A 5 -11.61 4.23 -1.81
N PHE A 6 -12.29 4.77 -0.79
CA PHE A 6 -12.03 4.41 0.60
C PHE A 6 -12.22 2.92 0.84
N GLN A 7 -11.14 2.23 1.18
CA GLN A 7 -11.17 0.85 1.64
C GLN A 7 -11.36 0.84 3.16
N THR A 8 -12.42 0.19 3.63
CA THR A 8 -12.63 0.03 5.08
C THR A 8 -11.43 -0.66 5.72
N THR A 9 -10.94 -0.09 6.82
CA THR A 9 -9.88 -0.66 7.67
C THR A 9 -10.38 -1.93 8.38
N HIS A 10 -10.48 -3.03 7.64
CA HIS A 10 -10.81 -4.35 8.20
C HIS A 10 -9.64 -5.01 8.94
N VAL A 11 -8.53 -4.28 9.10
CA VAL A 11 -7.29 -4.78 9.68
C VAL A 11 -7.54 -5.35 11.08
N ARG A 12 -8.33 -4.67 11.94
CA ARG A 12 -8.67 -5.16 13.30
C ARG A 12 -9.17 -6.62 13.37
N TRP A 13 -9.83 -7.15 12.33
CA TRP A 13 -10.42 -8.49 12.35
C TRP A 13 -9.65 -9.54 11.56
N LEU A 14 -8.93 -9.15 10.50
CA LEU A 14 -8.02 -10.03 9.76
C LEU A 14 -6.85 -10.53 10.65
N LEU A 15 -6.51 -9.77 11.69
CA LEU A 15 -5.42 -10.00 12.64
C LEU A 15 -5.65 -11.14 13.65
N ILE A 16 -6.89 -11.38 14.06
CA ILE A 16 -7.19 -12.34 15.15
C ILE A 16 -7.05 -13.80 14.67
N ALA A 17 -7.33 -14.06 13.38
CA ALA A 17 -7.29 -15.41 12.83
C ALA A 17 -5.86 -15.99 12.74
N VAL A 18 -4.85 -15.16 12.48
CA VAL A 18 -3.45 -15.62 12.32
C VAL A 18 -2.75 -15.81 13.68
N LEU A 19 -2.97 -14.90 14.64
CA LEU A 19 -2.34 -15.00 15.97
C LEU A 19 -2.90 -16.14 16.83
N ALA A 20 -4.18 -16.50 16.67
CA ALA A 20 -4.80 -17.60 17.42
C ALA A 20 -4.20 -18.98 17.05
N VAL A 21 -3.65 -19.14 15.84
CA VAL A 21 -3.06 -20.41 15.39
C VAL A 21 -1.57 -20.50 15.74
N ALA A 22 -0.83 -19.39 15.74
CA ALA A 22 0.56 -19.34 16.19
C ALA A 22 0.72 -19.71 17.68
N ALA A 23 -0.28 -19.37 18.52
CA ALA A 23 -0.31 -19.75 19.93
C ALA A 23 -0.55 -21.26 20.18
N ILE A 24 -1.08 -22.01 19.20
CA ILE A 24 -1.37 -23.44 19.34
C ILE A 24 -0.17 -24.31 18.89
N GLY A 25 0.80 -23.74 18.17
CA GLY A 25 2.00 -24.44 17.69
C GLY A 25 3.20 -24.48 18.66
N LEU A 26 3.18 -23.72 19.76
CA LEU A 26 4.35 -23.51 20.64
C LEU A 26 4.27 -24.19 22.02
N LEU A 27 3.69 -25.40 22.08
CA LEU A 27 3.91 -26.33 23.20
C LEU A 27 4.85 -27.46 22.76
N GLY A 28 6.11 -27.12 22.47
CA GLY A 28 7.11 -28.15 22.18
C GLY A 28 8.49 -27.61 21.82
N GLY A 29 9.32 -27.39 22.84
CA GLY A 29 10.79 -27.37 22.67
C GLY A 29 11.41 -25.98 22.71
N GLY A 30 11.94 -25.60 23.87
CA GLY A 30 12.74 -24.40 24.02
C GLY A 30 14.13 -24.58 23.40
N VAL A 31 14.56 -23.57 22.66
CA VAL A 31 15.97 -23.18 22.51
C VAL A 31 16.00 -21.66 22.49
N ALA A 32 16.83 -21.07 23.35
CA ALA A 32 17.03 -19.63 23.44
C ALA A 32 17.69 -19.11 22.16
N ALA A 33 17.06 -18.14 21.49
CA ALA A 33 17.69 -17.29 20.50
C ALA A 33 18.07 -15.97 21.16
N SER A 34 19.31 -15.55 20.94
CA SER A 34 19.95 -14.37 21.52
C SER A 34 19.48 -13.09 20.86
N ASP A 35 19.08 -12.10 21.68
CA ASP A 35 18.81 -10.72 21.29
C ASP A 35 19.99 -10.10 20.53
N ALA A 36 19.70 -9.56 19.36
CA ALA A 36 20.47 -8.49 18.73
C ALA A 36 19.50 -7.37 18.34
N ALA A 37 18.96 -6.69 19.36
CA ALA A 37 18.26 -5.43 19.18
C ALA A 37 19.31 -4.33 18.87
N THR A 38 19.38 -3.89 17.62
CA THR A 38 20.05 -2.64 17.25
C THR A 38 19.17 -1.48 17.69
N GLY A 39 19.59 -0.81 18.76
CA GLY A 39 18.88 0.31 19.33
C GLY A 39 18.89 1.53 18.42
N VAL A 40 17.72 1.90 17.92
CA VAL A 40 17.42 3.28 17.55
C VAL A 40 16.89 3.96 18.81
N THR A 41 17.70 4.86 19.37
CA THR A 41 17.24 5.74 20.45
C THR A 41 16.37 6.82 19.86
N THR A 42 15.05 6.62 19.82
CA THR A 42 14.10 7.72 19.66
C THR A 42 14.08 8.51 20.96
N ALA A 43 14.47 9.78 20.87
CA ALA A 43 14.41 10.71 21.97
C ALA A 43 12.94 10.89 22.40
N GLU A 44 12.65 10.57 23.66
CA GLU A 44 11.40 10.92 24.32
C GLU A 44 11.17 12.43 24.20
N ALA A 45 10.15 12.82 23.44
CA ALA A 45 9.57 14.14 23.54
C ALA A 45 8.59 14.14 24.73
N THR A 46 9.09 14.48 25.92
CA THR A 46 8.23 14.95 26.99
C THR A 46 7.68 16.34 26.62
N GLN A 47 6.37 16.46 26.36
CA GLN A 47 5.64 17.72 26.56
C GLN A 47 4.24 17.46 27.12
N ASP A 48 4.03 18.01 28.32
CA ASP A 48 2.74 18.25 28.96
C ASP A 48 1.90 19.24 28.13
N GLY A 49 0.68 18.83 27.74
CA GLY A 49 -0.38 19.64 27.14
C GLY A 49 -1.26 18.79 26.22
N GLU A 50 -2.58 18.73 26.45
CA GLU A 50 -3.50 18.13 25.47
C GLU A 50 -3.45 18.92 24.15
N ASP A 51 -3.37 18.23 23.00
CA ASP A 51 -3.42 18.86 21.68
C ASP A 51 -4.65 19.77 21.56
N PRO A 52 -4.57 20.92 20.87
CA PRO A 52 -5.72 21.82 20.71
C PRO A 52 -6.88 21.13 19.97
N LEU A 53 -8.13 21.56 20.26
CA LEU A 53 -9.32 20.98 19.62
C LEU A 53 -9.30 21.18 18.10
N VAL A 54 -8.78 22.29 17.61
CA VAL A 54 -8.66 22.61 16.18
C VAL A 54 -7.28 23.19 15.91
N ALA A 55 -6.87 23.21 14.64
CA ALA A 55 -5.61 23.82 14.26
C ALA A 55 -5.66 25.36 14.43
N SER A 56 -4.50 25.98 14.64
CA SER A 56 -4.41 27.42 14.93
C SER A 56 -4.88 28.36 13.80
N CYS A 57 -5.11 27.81 12.61
CA CYS A 57 -5.67 28.51 11.44
C CYS A 57 -7.19 28.69 11.53
N ALA A 58 -7.87 27.86 12.32
CA ALA A 58 -9.33 27.89 12.44
C ALA A 58 -9.79 29.22 13.06
N ALA A 59 -10.88 29.76 12.53
CA ALA A 59 -11.50 30.93 13.12
C ALA A 59 -12.09 30.60 14.50
N GLU A 60 -12.13 31.58 15.39
CA GLU A 60 -12.75 31.41 16.70
C GLU A 60 -14.28 31.33 16.54
N MET A 61 -14.86 30.18 16.91
CA MET A 61 -16.31 29.98 16.89
C MET A 61 -17.00 30.87 17.94
N PRO A 62 -17.97 31.72 17.55
CA PRO A 62 -18.71 32.55 18.49
C PRO A 62 -19.70 31.71 19.31
N SER A 63 -19.94 32.08 20.57
CA SER A 63 -20.80 31.32 21.48
C SER A 63 -22.28 31.27 21.09
N ASP A 64 -22.72 32.18 20.21
CA ASP A 64 -24.08 32.24 19.65
C ASP A 64 -24.16 31.66 18.24
N TYR A 65 -23.07 31.07 17.74
CA TYR A 65 -22.95 30.47 16.40
C TYR A 65 -23.32 31.43 15.26
N ALA A 66 -23.12 32.73 15.45
CA ALA A 66 -23.41 33.71 14.40
C ALA A 66 -22.60 33.44 13.12
N ASP A 67 -23.27 33.47 11.97
CA ASP A 67 -22.63 33.30 10.66
C ASP A 67 -21.52 34.35 10.44
N PRO A 68 -20.32 33.93 10.04
CA PRO A 68 -19.24 34.85 9.74
C PRO A 68 -19.49 35.55 8.40
N ALA A 69 -19.05 36.81 8.30
CA ALA A 69 -19.18 37.57 7.06
C ALA A 69 -18.39 36.98 5.88
N GLY A 70 -17.39 36.13 6.16
CA GLY A 70 -16.57 35.48 5.14
C GLY A 70 -17.26 34.31 4.43
N GLY A 71 -18.34 33.76 5.00
CA GLY A 71 -18.98 32.54 4.48
C GLY A 71 -18.02 31.35 4.46
N THR A 72 -18.39 30.30 3.70
CA THR A 72 -17.69 29.01 3.59
C THR A 72 -16.24 29.20 3.13
N SER A 73 -16.03 29.83 1.98
CA SER A 73 -14.69 30.04 1.41
C SER A 73 -13.83 31.10 2.13
N GLY A 74 -14.42 31.89 3.03
CA GLY A 74 -13.71 32.97 3.73
C GLY A 74 -13.43 32.72 5.20
N THR A 75 -13.92 31.60 5.77
CA THR A 75 -13.85 31.36 7.22
C THR A 75 -13.53 29.90 7.53
N ILE A 76 -12.27 29.59 7.81
CA ILE A 76 -11.84 28.24 8.19
C ILE A 76 -12.62 27.76 9.42
N GLY A 77 -13.37 26.67 9.25
CA GLY A 77 -14.15 26.05 10.32
C GLY A 77 -15.61 26.47 10.37
N TRP A 78 -16.10 27.15 9.33
CA TRP A 78 -17.52 27.41 9.12
C TRP A 78 -17.89 27.03 7.70
N VAL A 79 -18.84 26.10 7.55
CA VAL A 79 -19.25 25.58 6.24
C VAL A 79 -20.76 25.49 6.20
N ASP A 80 -21.36 26.11 5.18
CA ASP A 80 -22.78 26.02 4.82
C ASP A 80 -23.75 26.18 6.00
N GLY A 81 -23.46 27.15 6.88
CA GLY A 81 -24.31 27.48 8.03
C GLY A 81 -23.91 26.84 9.35
N TYR A 82 -22.82 26.06 9.40
CA TYR A 82 -22.43 25.31 10.59
C TYR A 82 -20.97 25.53 10.98
N TRP A 83 -20.74 25.81 12.26
CA TRP A 83 -19.38 25.83 12.83
C TRP A 83 -18.88 24.43 13.17
N TYR A 84 -17.55 24.25 13.19
CA TYR A 84 -16.87 22.98 13.46
C TYR A 84 -17.31 22.28 14.77
N ASP A 85 -17.73 23.02 15.80
CA ASP A 85 -18.19 22.45 17.07
C ASP A 85 -19.63 22.85 17.42
N GLU A 86 -20.41 23.27 16.42
CA GLU A 86 -21.84 23.53 16.58
C GLU A 86 -22.63 22.21 16.63
N PRO A 87 -23.47 22.00 17.66
CA PRO A 87 -24.30 20.80 17.73
C PRO A 87 -25.41 20.83 16.67
N ILE A 88 -25.61 19.70 16.00
CA ILE A 88 -26.61 19.52 14.94
C ILE A 88 -27.72 18.56 15.37
N ASP A 89 -28.92 18.79 14.87
CA ASP A 89 -30.08 17.92 15.07
C ASP A 89 -30.10 16.84 13.99
N VAL A 90 -29.53 15.67 14.31
CA VAL A 90 -29.40 14.50 13.43
C VAL A 90 -29.74 13.24 14.21
N THR A 91 -30.66 12.43 13.67
CA THR A 91 -31.01 11.12 14.23
C THR A 91 -30.61 10.01 13.26
N ALA A 92 -29.43 9.42 13.45
CA ALA A 92 -28.94 8.40 12.51
C ALA A 92 -29.68 7.05 12.59
N SER A 93 -30.46 6.82 13.66
CA SER A 93 -31.01 5.49 13.98
C SER A 93 -32.15 5.00 13.09
N ASP A 94 -32.77 5.88 12.33
CA ASP A 94 -33.81 5.57 11.35
C ASP A 94 -33.35 5.83 9.89
N GLY A 95 -32.04 6.00 9.69
CA GLY A 95 -31.46 6.49 8.45
C GLY A 95 -31.50 8.01 8.38
N LEU A 96 -30.59 8.62 7.61
CA LEU A 96 -30.53 10.08 7.49
C LEU A 96 -31.50 10.57 6.41
N SER A 97 -32.32 11.57 6.75
CA SER A 97 -33.01 12.36 5.71
C SER A 97 -32.02 13.23 4.93
N GLU A 98 -32.39 13.66 3.72
CA GLU A 98 -31.56 14.57 2.89
C GLU A 98 -31.11 15.81 3.68
N ALA A 99 -32.03 16.43 4.42
CA ALA A 99 -31.72 17.59 5.25
C ALA A 99 -30.83 17.26 6.47
N GLU A 100 -30.87 16.04 7.02
CA GLU A 100 -29.95 15.63 8.09
C GLU A 100 -28.56 15.31 7.54
N LEU A 101 -28.49 14.70 6.35
CA LEU A 101 -27.25 14.43 5.64
C LEU A 101 -26.54 15.73 5.24
N GLU A 102 -27.28 16.73 4.75
CA GLU A 102 -26.74 18.06 4.46
C GLU A 102 -26.10 18.71 5.72
N ARG A 103 -26.80 18.66 6.87
CA ARG A 103 -26.27 19.20 8.14
C ARG A 103 -25.04 18.44 8.62
N LEU A 104 -25.09 17.11 8.56
CA LEU A 104 -23.97 16.26 8.96
C LEU A 104 -22.76 16.53 8.08
N THR A 105 -22.97 16.66 6.77
CA THR A 105 -21.91 16.94 5.80
C THR A 105 -21.31 18.32 6.07
N ALA A 106 -22.12 19.36 6.19
CA ALA A 106 -21.65 20.72 6.48
C ALA A 106 -20.81 20.78 7.78
N ARG A 107 -21.28 20.16 8.88
CA ARG A 107 -20.53 20.11 10.14
C ARG A 107 -19.27 19.25 10.04
N THR A 108 -19.28 18.18 9.23
CA THR A 108 -18.09 17.34 8.98
C THR A 108 -17.04 18.13 8.19
N SER A 109 -17.46 18.83 7.14
CA SER A 109 -16.62 19.74 6.36
C SER A 109 -16.03 20.85 7.22
N ALA A 110 -16.82 21.50 8.07
CA ALA A 110 -16.32 22.53 8.99
C ALA A 110 -15.24 22.00 9.94
N ARG A 111 -15.41 20.80 10.49
CA ARG A 111 -14.37 20.15 11.30
C ARG A 111 -13.13 19.79 10.49
N ALA A 112 -13.30 19.30 9.26
CA ALA A 112 -12.21 19.00 8.34
C ALA A 112 -11.39 20.26 8.04
N GLU A 113 -12.03 21.39 7.70
CA GLU A 113 -11.34 22.67 7.49
C GLU A 113 -10.57 23.11 8.74
N ALA A 114 -11.23 23.05 9.91
CA ALA A 114 -10.66 23.50 11.17
C ALA A 114 -9.43 22.67 11.60
N LEU A 115 -9.32 21.42 11.13
CA LEU A 115 -8.16 20.57 11.34
C LEU A 115 -7.11 20.73 10.23
N ARG A 116 -7.52 20.80 8.95
CA ARG A 116 -6.65 20.74 7.76
C ARG A 116 -6.12 22.09 7.29
N CYS A 117 -6.69 23.20 7.77
CA CYS A 117 -6.35 24.57 7.40
C CYS A 117 -6.56 24.93 5.91
N LEU A 118 -7.55 24.31 5.27
CA LEU A 118 -8.00 24.64 3.92
C LEU A 118 -9.51 24.89 3.98
N THR A 119 -10.01 25.82 3.17
CA THR A 119 -11.45 26.13 3.07
C THR A 119 -12.06 25.49 1.83
N PHE A 120 -13.31 25.05 1.91
CA PHE A 120 -14.09 24.68 0.74
C PHE A 120 -14.51 25.92 -0.06
N GLU A 121 -14.51 25.79 -1.39
CA GLU A 121 -15.24 26.70 -2.27
C GLU A 121 -16.74 26.37 -2.27
N GLU A 122 -17.05 25.08 -2.40
CA GLU A 122 -18.37 24.47 -2.34
C GLU A 122 -18.23 23.05 -1.77
N VAL A 123 -19.19 22.57 -0.98
CA VAL A 123 -19.18 21.16 -0.54
C VAL A 123 -19.93 20.32 -1.58
N PRO A 124 -19.30 19.27 -2.14
CA PRO A 124 -19.97 18.44 -3.13
C PRO A 124 -21.20 17.72 -2.56
N PRO A 125 -22.23 17.46 -3.37
CA PRO A 125 -23.39 16.68 -2.93
C PRO A 125 -22.99 15.27 -2.54
N VAL A 126 -23.68 14.73 -1.52
CA VAL A 126 -23.49 13.37 -1.01
C VAL A 126 -24.63 12.47 -1.50
N GLU A 127 -24.29 11.44 -2.27
CA GLU A 127 -25.22 10.41 -2.74
C GLU A 127 -25.00 9.11 -1.97
N VAL A 128 -26.07 8.53 -1.43
CA VAL A 128 -26.04 7.22 -0.78
C VAL A 128 -26.57 6.18 -1.76
N VAL A 129 -25.75 5.19 -2.12
CA VAL A 129 -26.08 4.15 -3.11
C VAL A 129 -26.05 2.76 -2.49
N SER A 130 -26.88 1.86 -3.01
CA SER A 130 -26.86 0.47 -2.56
C SER A 130 -25.60 -0.27 -3.07
N ARG A 131 -25.16 -1.29 -2.33
CA ARG A 131 -24.05 -2.16 -2.79
C ARG A 131 -24.33 -2.84 -4.13
N GLU A 132 -25.58 -3.19 -4.41
CA GLU A 132 -25.99 -3.77 -5.70
C GLU A 132 -25.82 -2.76 -6.86
N GLU A 133 -26.23 -1.51 -6.64
CA GLU A 133 -26.06 -0.43 -7.62
C GLU A 133 -24.58 -0.12 -7.88
N TYR A 134 -23.77 -0.06 -6.82
CA TYR A 134 -22.33 0.13 -6.94
C TYR A 134 -21.66 -1.04 -7.69
N ALA A 135 -22.03 -2.28 -7.39
CA ALA A 135 -21.51 -3.46 -8.07
C ALA A 135 -21.86 -3.46 -9.57
N ASN A 136 -23.09 -3.10 -9.95
CA ASN A 136 -23.49 -3.00 -11.34
C ASN A 136 -22.69 -1.93 -12.09
N THR A 137 -22.56 -0.73 -11.51
CA THR A 137 -21.80 0.37 -12.11
C THR A 137 -20.32 -0.01 -12.27
N THR A 138 -19.76 -0.66 -11.26
CA THR A 138 -18.37 -1.16 -11.28
C THR A 138 -18.18 -2.20 -12.38
N GLY A 139 -19.10 -3.17 -12.50
CA GLY A 139 -19.04 -4.19 -13.54
C GLY A 139 -19.10 -3.65 -14.97
N GLU A 140 -19.90 -2.60 -15.22
CA GLU A 140 -19.92 -1.92 -16.52
C GLU A 140 -18.57 -1.29 -16.89
N GLN A 141 -17.82 -0.77 -15.91
CA GLN A 141 -16.48 -0.21 -16.13
C GLN A 141 -15.48 -1.31 -16.51
N PHE A 142 -15.49 -2.42 -15.78
CA PHE A 142 -14.57 -3.55 -16.04
C PHE A 142 -14.92 -4.32 -17.32
N ALA A 143 -16.18 -4.29 -17.76
CA ALA A 143 -16.61 -4.85 -19.05
C ALA A 143 -15.98 -4.14 -20.27
N ASN A 144 -15.56 -2.87 -20.13
CA ASN A 144 -14.96 -2.08 -21.20
C ASN A 144 -13.43 -2.24 -21.32
N VAL A 145 -12.79 -3.07 -20.49
CA VAL A 145 -11.35 -3.35 -20.58
C VAL A 145 -11.04 -4.10 -21.88
N SER A 146 -10.10 -3.57 -22.68
CA SER A 146 -9.71 -4.17 -23.95
C SER A 146 -9.06 -5.55 -23.78
N ALA A 147 -9.13 -6.39 -24.82
CA ALA A 147 -8.51 -7.72 -24.78
C ALA A 147 -6.99 -7.64 -24.53
N ASP A 148 -6.30 -6.66 -25.13
CA ASP A 148 -4.87 -6.45 -24.96
C ASP A 148 -4.53 -5.99 -23.53
N ALA A 149 -5.34 -5.09 -22.95
CA ALA A 149 -5.17 -4.65 -21.56
C ALA A 149 -5.35 -5.81 -20.57
N ARG A 150 -6.40 -6.61 -20.76
CA ARG A 150 -6.66 -7.82 -19.97
C ARG A 150 -5.54 -8.84 -20.09
N ARG A 151 -5.02 -9.06 -21.30
CA ARG A 151 -3.90 -9.96 -21.56
C ARG A 151 -2.61 -9.49 -20.87
N PHE A 152 -2.37 -8.18 -20.92
CA PHE A 152 -1.23 -7.55 -20.24
C PHE A 152 -1.33 -7.71 -18.72
N ASP A 153 -2.45 -7.35 -18.10
CA ASP A 153 -2.67 -7.43 -16.65
C ASP A 153 -2.59 -8.88 -16.15
N ASN A 154 -3.17 -9.85 -16.89
CA ASN A 154 -3.03 -11.28 -16.60
C ASN A 154 -1.55 -11.73 -16.59
N ALA A 155 -0.76 -11.32 -17.58
CA ALA A 155 0.65 -11.70 -17.67
C ALA A 155 1.51 -11.06 -16.57
N MET A 156 1.22 -9.80 -16.23
CA MET A 156 1.86 -9.09 -15.13
C MET A 156 1.56 -9.77 -13.80
N LEU A 157 0.29 -9.90 -13.43
CA LEU A 157 -0.11 -10.44 -12.12
C LEU A 157 0.26 -11.92 -11.95
N SER A 158 0.24 -12.70 -13.03
CA SER A 158 0.78 -14.07 -12.99
C SER A 158 2.30 -14.09 -12.82
N THR A 159 3.03 -13.11 -13.36
CA THR A 159 4.49 -13.02 -13.15
C THR A 159 4.82 -12.60 -11.73
N MET A 160 3.96 -11.79 -11.10
CA MET A 160 4.05 -11.46 -9.69
C MET A 160 3.51 -12.58 -8.78
N LEU A 161 2.96 -13.68 -9.34
CA LEU A 161 2.33 -14.77 -8.58
C LEU A 161 1.13 -14.33 -7.72
N LEU A 162 0.51 -13.19 -8.05
CA LEU A 162 -0.66 -12.67 -7.34
C LEU A 162 -1.97 -13.27 -7.87
N VAL A 163 -2.03 -13.54 -9.17
CA VAL A 163 -3.22 -14.12 -9.82
C VAL A 163 -2.76 -15.24 -10.75
N GLY A 164 -3.21 -16.48 -10.46
CA GLY A 164 -2.94 -17.65 -11.30
C GLY A 164 -3.44 -17.50 -12.74
N GLN A 165 -2.77 -18.16 -13.69
CA GLN A 165 -3.05 -18.02 -15.14
C GLN A 165 -4.42 -18.56 -15.57
N THR A 166 -5.09 -19.32 -14.71
CA THR A 166 -6.46 -19.79 -14.95
C THR A 166 -7.53 -18.77 -14.55
N ASN A 167 -7.15 -17.73 -13.82
CA ASN A 167 -8.04 -16.69 -13.34
C ASN A 167 -7.98 -15.47 -14.25
N ASP A 168 -9.10 -14.77 -14.34
CA ASP A 168 -9.19 -13.51 -15.07
C ASP A 168 -8.92 -12.34 -14.11
N SER A 169 -7.76 -11.69 -14.27
CA SER A 169 -7.33 -10.56 -13.42
C SER A 169 -8.36 -9.45 -13.32
N VAL A 170 -9.06 -9.15 -14.41
CA VAL A 170 -10.09 -8.11 -14.47
C VAL A 170 -11.26 -8.48 -13.55
N GLY A 171 -11.77 -9.71 -13.63
CA GLY A 171 -12.80 -10.20 -12.71
C GLY A 171 -12.34 -10.21 -11.25
N VAL A 172 -11.09 -10.60 -10.96
CA VAL A 172 -10.55 -10.56 -9.59
C VAL A 172 -10.48 -9.12 -9.05
N ARG A 173 -10.07 -8.16 -9.87
CA ARG A 173 -10.05 -6.73 -9.50
C ARG A 173 -11.46 -6.15 -9.32
N GLU A 174 -12.40 -6.53 -10.18
CA GLU A 174 -13.81 -6.16 -10.07
C GLU A 174 -14.42 -6.67 -8.75
N ASP A 175 -14.21 -7.94 -8.42
CA ASP A 175 -14.65 -8.55 -7.17
C ASP A 175 -14.00 -7.86 -5.96
N SER A 176 -12.69 -7.59 -6.02
CA SER A 176 -11.97 -6.89 -4.95
C SER A 176 -12.55 -5.49 -4.71
N ARG A 177 -12.80 -4.73 -5.79
CA ARG A 177 -13.30 -3.36 -5.69
C ARG A 177 -14.76 -3.29 -5.25
N SER A 178 -15.61 -4.19 -5.74
CA SER A 178 -17.03 -4.21 -5.36
C SER A 178 -17.26 -4.58 -3.88
N GLN A 179 -16.32 -5.31 -3.26
CA GLN A 179 -16.44 -5.78 -1.88
C GLN A 179 -15.79 -4.85 -0.87
N THR A 180 -14.67 -4.20 -1.21
CA THR A 180 -13.83 -3.48 -0.21
C THR A 180 -14.13 -1.99 -0.08
N VAL A 181 -14.80 -1.39 -1.08
CA VAL A 181 -15.05 0.06 -1.10
C VAL A 181 -16.28 0.41 -0.25
N ALA A 182 -16.14 1.42 0.60
CA ALA A 182 -17.19 1.97 1.47
C ALA A 182 -17.71 3.34 1.00
N GLY A 183 -16.87 4.10 0.31
CA GLY A 183 -17.20 5.40 -0.27
C GLY A 183 -16.19 5.78 -1.35
N TYR A 184 -16.50 6.83 -2.10
CA TYR A 184 -15.52 7.51 -2.94
C TYR A 184 -15.99 8.92 -3.29
N TYR A 185 -15.03 9.84 -3.41
CA TYR A 185 -15.19 11.11 -4.09
C TYR A 185 -14.95 10.92 -5.61
N SER A 186 -15.86 11.42 -6.43
CA SER A 186 -15.75 11.45 -7.89
C SER A 186 -15.26 12.82 -8.33
N ILE A 187 -13.98 12.91 -8.74
CA ILE A 187 -13.40 14.14 -9.31
C ILE A 187 -14.12 14.55 -10.61
N GLU A 188 -14.59 13.58 -11.40
CA GLU A 188 -15.22 13.84 -12.69
C GLU A 188 -16.62 14.45 -12.55
N ASP A 189 -17.38 13.96 -11.57
CA ASP A 189 -18.76 14.38 -11.34
C ASP A 189 -18.91 15.42 -10.23
N ASP A 190 -17.83 15.73 -9.50
CA ASP A 190 -17.81 16.58 -8.32
C ASP A 190 -18.91 16.20 -7.32
N ARG A 191 -18.81 14.96 -6.80
CA ARG A 191 -19.77 14.40 -5.83
C ARG A 191 -19.12 13.35 -4.93
N ILE A 192 -19.68 13.21 -3.74
CA ILE A 192 -19.33 12.16 -2.78
C ILE A 192 -20.36 11.04 -2.91
N VAL A 193 -19.88 9.79 -2.98
CA VAL A 193 -20.73 8.60 -3.00
C VAL A 193 -20.43 7.75 -1.78
N VAL A 194 -21.44 7.46 -0.97
CA VAL A 194 -21.36 6.56 0.18
C VAL A 194 -22.12 5.28 -0.15
N ILE A 195 -21.48 4.12 0.06
CA ILE A 195 -22.07 2.82 -0.24
C ILE A 195 -22.71 2.26 1.02
N GLU A 196 -24.01 1.96 0.95
CA GLU A 196 -24.76 1.37 2.05
C GLU A 196 -24.16 0.00 2.45
N GLN A 197 -23.98 -0.19 3.76
CA GLN A 197 -23.61 -1.49 4.30
C GLN A 197 -24.84 -2.37 4.49
N GLU A 198 -24.69 -3.67 4.29
CA GLU A 198 -25.82 -4.59 4.44
C GLU A 198 -26.37 -4.54 5.87
N GLY A 199 -27.67 -4.33 5.99
CA GLY A 199 -28.36 -4.36 7.29
C GLY A 199 -28.23 -3.09 8.13
N THR A 200 -27.52 -2.05 7.68
CA THR A 200 -27.40 -0.76 8.37
C THR A 200 -28.46 0.26 7.94
N GLY A 201 -29.21 -0.02 6.86
CA GLY A 201 -30.05 0.98 6.20
C GLY A 201 -29.22 2.09 5.56
N SER A 202 -29.86 3.21 5.19
CA SER A 202 -29.21 4.42 4.64
C SER A 202 -28.43 5.23 5.69
N ALA A 203 -27.91 4.56 6.72
CA ALA A 203 -27.06 5.19 7.72
C ALA A 203 -25.67 5.46 7.13
N VAL A 204 -25.20 6.70 7.26
CA VAL A 204 -23.85 7.12 6.87
C VAL A 204 -22.93 7.00 8.08
N ASP A 205 -21.79 6.34 7.90
CA ASP A 205 -20.70 6.38 8.87
C ASP A 205 -19.91 7.69 8.69
N GLU A 206 -19.84 8.50 9.73
CA GLU A 206 -19.12 9.76 9.69
C GLU A 206 -17.63 9.57 9.39
N THR A 207 -17.08 8.39 9.67
CA THR A 207 -15.71 7.98 9.30
C THR A 207 -15.51 7.99 7.78
N VAL A 208 -16.45 7.39 7.04
CA VAL A 208 -16.40 7.39 5.57
C VAL A 208 -16.62 8.81 5.06
N LEU A 209 -17.57 9.53 5.65
CA LEU A 209 -17.90 10.89 5.21
C LEU A 209 -16.71 11.86 5.37
N VAL A 210 -16.00 11.84 6.50
CA VAL A 210 -14.83 12.71 6.69
C VAL A 210 -13.71 12.37 5.71
N HIS A 211 -13.54 11.09 5.36
CA HIS A 211 -12.56 10.66 4.37
C HIS A 211 -12.87 11.26 2.99
N GLU A 212 -14.11 11.07 2.50
CA GLU A 212 -14.49 11.56 1.18
C GLU A 212 -14.56 13.09 1.09
N VAL A 213 -14.98 13.75 2.18
CA VAL A 213 -14.90 15.21 2.31
C VAL A 213 -13.44 15.68 2.27
N GLY A 214 -12.50 14.92 2.82
CA GLY A 214 -11.07 15.16 2.69
C GLY A 214 -10.59 15.16 1.24
N HIS A 215 -11.03 14.21 0.42
CA HIS A 215 -10.71 14.19 -1.01
C HIS A 215 -11.33 15.36 -1.78
N ALA A 216 -12.58 15.72 -1.48
CA ALA A 216 -13.19 16.92 -2.05
C ALA A 216 -12.37 18.18 -1.71
N LEU A 217 -11.88 18.29 -0.47
CA LEU A 217 -11.02 19.39 -0.05
C LEU A 217 -9.68 19.36 -0.79
N GLN A 218 -9.09 18.19 -1.03
CA GLN A 218 -7.85 18.07 -1.79
C GLN A 218 -8.04 18.51 -3.25
N ASP A 219 -9.11 18.07 -3.91
CA ASP A 219 -9.38 18.38 -5.33
C ASP A 219 -9.54 19.87 -5.59
N GLN A 220 -10.11 20.60 -4.62
CA GLN A 220 -10.27 22.06 -4.72
C GLN A 220 -8.96 22.84 -4.55
N HIS A 221 -7.92 22.23 -3.95
CA HIS A 221 -6.66 22.92 -3.64
C HIS A 221 -5.46 22.38 -4.40
N PHE A 222 -5.50 21.13 -4.87
CA PHE A 222 -4.36 20.42 -5.47
C PHE A 222 -4.77 19.64 -6.72
N ASP A 223 -3.82 19.45 -7.63
CA ASP A 223 -4.00 18.54 -8.77
C ASP A 223 -3.81 17.09 -8.33
N ILE A 224 -4.91 16.46 -7.93
CA ILE A 224 -4.95 15.05 -7.52
C ILE A 224 -5.36 14.11 -8.65
N GLN A 225 -5.47 14.61 -9.89
CA GLN A 225 -5.83 13.78 -11.03
C GLN A 225 -4.70 12.80 -11.36
N ARG A 226 -5.03 11.50 -11.35
CA ARG A 226 -4.04 10.48 -11.70
C ARG A 226 -3.69 10.59 -13.19
N PRO A 227 -2.44 10.40 -13.62
CA PRO A 227 -2.13 10.33 -15.04
C PRO A 227 -2.72 9.07 -15.68
N SER A 228 -3.28 9.16 -16.88
CA SER A 228 -3.90 8.01 -17.56
C SER A 228 -2.92 6.87 -17.92
N ASN A 229 -1.62 7.16 -17.93
CA ASN A 229 -0.53 6.23 -18.27
C ASN A 229 0.43 6.01 -17.09
N VAL A 230 -0.05 6.16 -15.86
CA VAL A 230 0.70 5.91 -14.63
C VAL A 230 1.02 4.43 -14.50
N THR A 231 2.23 4.12 -14.00
CA THR A 231 2.65 2.75 -13.65
C THR A 231 2.27 2.45 -12.21
N MET A 232 2.03 1.19 -11.86
CA MET A 232 1.64 0.71 -10.52
C MET A 232 2.44 1.40 -9.39
N ASP A 233 3.77 1.27 -9.35
CA ASP A 233 4.59 1.89 -8.29
C ASP A 233 4.44 3.42 -8.18
N ARG A 234 4.28 4.09 -9.32
CA ARG A 234 4.08 5.54 -9.35
C ARG A 234 2.69 5.91 -8.85
N ASP A 235 1.68 5.09 -9.13
CA ASP A 235 0.33 5.28 -8.61
C ASP A 235 0.31 5.05 -7.10
N ASN A 236 0.94 4.00 -6.59
CA ASN A 236 1.06 3.75 -5.14
C ASN A 236 1.80 4.91 -4.44
N GLY A 237 2.88 5.43 -5.03
CA GLY A 237 3.56 6.62 -4.53
C GLY A 237 2.62 7.83 -4.42
N LEU A 238 1.99 8.21 -5.53
CA LEU A 238 1.04 9.33 -5.59
C LEU A 238 -0.10 9.17 -4.59
N LEU A 239 -0.73 8.00 -4.57
CA LEU A 239 -1.82 7.69 -3.64
C LEU A 239 -1.35 7.71 -2.19
N GLY A 240 -0.11 7.31 -1.89
CA GLY A 240 0.42 7.40 -0.54
C GLY A 240 0.43 8.83 0.02
N LEU A 241 0.59 9.86 -0.83
CA LEU A 241 0.39 11.26 -0.40
C LEU A 241 -1.10 11.60 -0.28
N ILE A 242 -1.90 11.27 -1.29
CA ILE A 242 -3.33 11.63 -1.35
C ILE A 242 -4.11 10.99 -0.19
N GLU A 243 -4.04 9.67 -0.07
CA GLU A 243 -4.67 8.90 1.01
C GLU A 243 -4.05 9.24 2.36
N GLY A 244 -2.72 9.41 2.41
CA GLY A 244 -2.03 9.73 3.65
C GLY A 244 -2.45 11.05 4.28
N ASP A 245 -2.71 12.06 3.45
CA ASP A 245 -3.16 13.38 3.93
C ASP A 245 -4.58 13.30 4.50
N VAL A 246 -5.50 12.66 3.78
CA VAL A 246 -6.87 12.45 4.27
C VAL A 246 -6.90 11.55 5.50
N SER A 247 -6.19 10.44 5.51
CA SER A 247 -6.15 9.53 6.66
C SER A 247 -5.47 10.14 7.88
N TRP A 248 -4.50 11.04 7.71
CA TRP A 248 -3.95 11.81 8.83
C TRP A 248 -4.96 12.84 9.38
N LEU A 249 -5.71 13.50 8.51
CA LEU A 249 -6.83 14.36 8.90
C LEU A 249 -7.93 13.57 9.64
N GLU A 250 -8.36 12.46 9.07
CA GLU A 250 -9.34 11.53 9.61
C GLU A 250 -8.92 11.01 10.99
N ASN A 251 -7.68 10.57 11.16
CA ASN A 251 -7.19 10.09 12.45
C ASN A 251 -7.30 11.18 13.53
N GLN A 252 -6.86 12.40 13.24
CA GLN A 252 -7.01 13.53 14.15
C GLN A 252 -8.49 13.83 14.47
N TYR A 253 -9.37 13.70 13.48
CA TYR A 253 -10.79 13.89 13.62
C TYR A 253 -11.40 12.85 14.58
N LEU A 254 -11.13 11.57 14.34
CA LEU A 254 -11.67 10.44 15.09
C LEU A 254 -11.12 10.36 16.51
N ASP A 255 -9.83 10.68 16.72
CA ASP A 255 -9.23 10.77 18.06
C ASP A 255 -10.02 11.73 18.96
N ARG A 256 -10.52 12.85 18.40
CA ARG A 256 -11.37 13.82 19.12
C ARG A 256 -12.78 13.29 19.37
N CYS A 257 -13.32 12.47 18.45
CA CYS A 257 -14.58 11.76 18.65
C CYS A 257 -14.46 10.78 19.83
N GLU A 258 -13.44 9.91 19.81
CA GLU A 258 -13.21 8.87 20.82
C GLU A 258 -12.91 9.46 22.20
N ALA A 259 -12.13 10.55 22.24
CA ALA A 259 -11.86 11.29 23.47
C ALA A 259 -13.05 12.13 23.97
N GLY A 260 -14.17 12.18 23.24
CA GLY A 260 -15.36 12.95 23.61
C GLY A 260 -15.10 14.46 23.67
N ARG A 261 -14.19 14.96 22.83
CA ARG A 261 -13.73 16.36 22.86
C ARG A 261 -14.59 17.28 22.01
N TRP A 262 -15.21 16.75 20.96
CA TRP A 262 -16.26 17.46 20.24
C TRP A 262 -17.50 17.65 21.12
N ALA A 263 -18.17 18.79 20.99
CA ALA A 263 -19.40 19.11 21.73
C ALA A 263 -20.51 18.08 21.48
N GLN A 264 -20.54 17.51 20.27
CA GLN A 264 -21.38 16.37 19.89
C GLN A 264 -20.52 15.24 19.34
N SER A 265 -20.74 14.03 19.87
CA SER A 265 -20.08 12.80 19.41
C SER A 265 -20.35 12.55 17.93
N CYS A 266 -19.40 11.87 17.29
CA CYS A 266 -19.47 11.54 15.87
C CYS A 266 -20.52 10.44 15.62
N VAL A 267 -21.20 10.54 14.49
CA VAL A 267 -22.26 9.61 14.06
C VAL A 267 -21.61 8.34 13.54
N THR A 268 -21.77 7.24 14.28
CA THR A 268 -21.29 5.91 13.87
C THR A 268 -22.45 5.00 13.51
N LEU A 269 -22.18 3.95 12.74
CA LEU A 269 -23.18 2.90 12.44
C LEU A 269 -23.70 2.22 13.73
N GLU A 270 -22.87 2.11 14.76
CA GLU A 270 -23.28 1.61 16.09
C GLU A 270 -24.23 2.59 16.82
N SER A 271 -24.09 3.89 16.58
CA SER A 271 -25.00 4.92 17.10
C SER A 271 -26.35 4.91 16.36
N ALA A 272 -26.38 4.43 15.11
CA ALA A 272 -27.59 4.22 14.33
C ALA A 272 -28.32 2.89 14.69
N GLY A 273 -27.58 1.83 15.01
CA GLY A 273 -28.14 0.54 15.44
C GLY A 273 -28.44 0.48 16.93
N GLY A 274 -29.62 0.93 17.37
CA GLY A 274 -30.00 0.97 18.79
C GLY A 274 -29.70 -0.33 19.59
N ASN A 275 -28.96 -0.17 20.68
CA ASN A 275 -28.73 -1.11 21.80
C ASN A 275 -27.79 -2.31 21.54
N GLY A 276 -26.48 -2.06 21.60
CA GLY A 276 -25.43 -3.07 21.80
C GLY A 276 -24.36 -2.56 22.77
N THR A 277 -24.03 -3.35 23.79
CA THR A 277 -22.98 -3.09 24.78
C THR A 277 -21.63 -2.84 24.11
N GLY A 278 -20.88 -1.83 24.59
CA GLY A 278 -19.52 -1.49 24.16
C GLY A 278 -18.68 -2.72 23.83
N GLY A 279 -18.33 -2.83 22.57
CA GLY A 279 -17.71 -3.99 21.95
C GLY A 279 -17.97 -3.89 20.46
N SER A 280 -17.02 -3.27 19.75
CA SER A 280 -16.99 -3.18 18.30
C SER A 280 -17.39 -4.53 17.69
N GLY A 281 -18.57 -4.59 17.10
CA GLY A 281 -19.26 -5.85 16.91
C GLY A 281 -20.20 -5.86 15.72
N GLY A 282 -19.78 -6.54 14.65
CA GLY A 282 -20.74 -7.36 13.91
C GLY A 282 -20.86 -7.20 12.40
N ALA A 283 -19.76 -6.97 11.67
CA ALA A 283 -19.66 -7.50 10.31
C ALA A 283 -18.46 -8.45 10.26
N SER A 284 -18.72 -9.73 9.99
CA SER A 284 -17.66 -10.68 9.67
C SER A 284 -17.05 -10.24 8.35
N ALA A 285 -15.98 -9.45 8.36
CA ALA A 285 -15.23 -9.15 7.15
C ALA A 285 -14.79 -10.49 6.53
N SER A 286 -15.38 -10.86 5.40
CA SER A 286 -14.91 -11.99 4.60
C SER A 286 -13.47 -11.71 4.17
N ALA A 287 -12.65 -12.75 4.07
CA ALA A 287 -11.33 -12.61 3.47
C ALA A 287 -11.48 -11.94 2.08
N PRO A 288 -10.56 -11.03 1.70
CA PRO A 288 -10.63 -10.39 0.40
C PRO A 288 -10.58 -11.46 -0.72
N PRO A 289 -11.15 -11.20 -1.91
CA PRO A 289 -11.09 -12.12 -3.04
C PRO A 289 -9.67 -12.52 -3.44
N ASN A 290 -8.70 -11.62 -3.24
CA ASN A 290 -7.29 -11.87 -3.46
C ASN A 290 -6.43 -11.06 -2.47
N TRP A 291 -5.60 -11.73 -1.69
CA TRP A 291 -4.79 -11.10 -0.66
C TRP A 291 -3.68 -10.21 -1.22
N GLY A 292 -2.98 -10.68 -2.26
CA GLY A 292 -1.89 -9.92 -2.85
C GLY A 292 -2.32 -8.60 -3.47
N LEU A 293 -3.44 -8.60 -4.21
CA LEU A 293 -4.03 -7.38 -4.78
C LEU A 293 -4.63 -6.48 -3.70
N TYR A 294 -5.22 -7.04 -2.65
CA TYR A 294 -5.70 -6.25 -1.52
C TYR A 294 -4.54 -5.53 -0.84
N LEU A 295 -3.46 -6.24 -0.51
CA LEU A 295 -2.27 -5.69 0.13
C LEU A 295 -1.60 -4.63 -0.76
N GLU A 296 -1.47 -4.87 -2.06
CA GLU A 296 -0.93 -3.84 -2.96
C GLU A 296 -1.77 -2.55 -2.95
N GLN A 297 -3.10 -2.68 -3.01
CA GLN A 297 -4.02 -1.52 -2.99
C GLN A 297 -4.14 -0.85 -1.61
N PHE A 298 -3.91 -1.59 -0.53
CA PHE A 298 -4.05 -1.09 0.83
C PHE A 298 -2.82 -0.29 1.30
N GLN A 299 -1.67 -0.45 0.63
CA GLN A 299 -0.41 0.20 0.98
C GLN A 299 -0.55 1.74 1.21
N PRO A 300 -1.20 2.52 0.33
CA PRO A 300 -1.41 3.95 0.55
C PRO A 300 -2.13 4.32 1.86
N TYR A 301 -3.04 3.47 2.33
CA TYR A 301 -3.78 3.68 3.59
C TYR A 301 -2.98 3.26 4.83
N SER A 302 -2.00 2.37 4.68
CA SER A 302 -1.14 1.92 5.78
C SER A 302 0.03 2.87 6.00
N ASP A 303 0.86 3.09 4.97
CA ASP A 303 2.11 3.84 5.13
C ASP A 303 1.95 5.34 4.82
N GLY A 304 0.96 5.70 3.99
CA GLY A 304 0.66 7.08 3.61
C GLY A 304 0.47 8.03 4.80
N PRO A 305 -0.34 7.67 5.83
CA PRO A 305 -0.53 8.50 7.00
C PRO A 305 0.78 8.74 7.75
N THR A 306 1.65 7.72 7.85
CA THR A 306 2.98 7.86 8.46
C THR A 306 3.88 8.80 7.64
N PHE A 307 3.88 8.68 6.31
CA PHE A 307 4.58 9.59 5.41
C PHE A 307 4.12 11.05 5.60
N VAL A 308 2.81 11.33 5.52
CA VAL A 308 2.29 12.70 5.66
C VAL A 308 2.51 13.25 7.07
N ARG A 309 2.34 12.43 8.11
CA ARG A 309 2.61 12.84 9.50
C ARG A 309 4.09 13.22 9.69
N SER A 310 5.02 12.57 8.99
CA SER A 310 6.45 12.93 9.06
C SER A 310 6.68 14.36 8.54
N ILE A 311 6.11 14.69 7.39
CA ILE A 311 6.17 16.03 6.77
C ILE A 311 5.46 17.07 7.64
N TYR A 312 4.28 16.72 8.16
CA TYR A 312 3.51 17.58 9.06
C TYR A 312 4.30 17.93 10.33
N ARG A 313 5.07 16.98 10.89
CA ARG A 313 5.90 17.24 12.09
C ARG A 313 7.05 18.20 11.81
N GLU A 314 7.52 18.28 10.56
CA GLU A 314 8.63 19.16 10.17
C GLU A 314 8.17 20.60 9.89
N GLY A 315 7.03 20.78 9.24
CA GLY A 315 6.59 22.11 8.79
C GLY A 315 5.07 22.37 8.84
N GLY A 316 4.30 21.51 9.49
CA GLY A 316 2.85 21.59 9.57
C GLY A 316 2.17 21.40 8.21
N TRP A 317 0.91 21.82 8.10
CA TRP A 317 0.15 21.71 6.85
C TRP A 317 0.75 22.47 5.66
N ALA A 318 1.52 23.53 5.91
CA ALA A 318 2.20 24.24 4.84
C ALA A 318 3.21 23.34 4.11
N ALA A 319 4.00 22.55 4.85
CA ALA A 319 4.92 21.58 4.26
C ALA A 319 4.19 20.47 3.50
N VAL A 320 3.07 19.96 4.05
CA VAL A 320 2.24 18.95 3.35
C VAL A 320 1.69 19.51 2.04
N ASN A 321 1.19 20.75 2.04
CA ASN A 321 0.70 21.43 0.83
C ASN A 321 1.80 21.59 -0.22
N GLU A 322 3.04 21.90 0.19
CA GLU A 322 4.19 22.03 -0.71
C GLU A 322 4.56 20.70 -1.38
N THR A 323 4.36 19.55 -0.71
CA THR A 323 4.62 18.21 -1.26
C THR A 323 3.78 17.91 -2.51
N TYR A 324 2.59 18.51 -2.65
CA TYR A 324 1.77 18.37 -3.86
C TYR A 324 2.42 18.97 -5.11
N ALA A 325 3.44 19.83 -4.96
CA ALA A 325 4.23 20.33 -6.08
C ALA A 325 5.29 19.33 -6.60
N ASP A 326 5.67 18.33 -5.79
CA ASP A 326 6.64 17.29 -6.15
C ASP A 326 6.22 15.92 -5.59
N VAL A 327 5.05 15.45 -5.99
CA VAL A 327 4.45 14.22 -5.44
C VAL A 327 5.39 13.00 -5.48
N PRO A 328 5.37 12.12 -4.45
CA PRO A 328 6.17 10.89 -4.43
C PRO A 328 5.91 10.04 -5.67
N ARG A 329 6.99 9.67 -6.37
CA ARG A 329 6.92 8.94 -7.65
C ARG A 329 7.07 7.42 -7.50
N SER A 330 7.11 6.92 -6.28
CA SER A 330 7.28 5.50 -5.93
C SER A 330 6.72 5.23 -4.54
N ALA A 331 6.21 4.02 -4.30
CA ALA A 331 5.84 3.56 -2.97
C ALA A 331 7.04 3.52 -2.00
N LEU A 332 8.28 3.40 -2.51
CA LEU A 332 9.50 3.45 -1.70
C LEU A 332 9.53 4.69 -0.81
N TYR A 333 9.18 5.85 -1.37
CA TYR A 333 9.19 7.12 -0.66
C TYR A 333 8.14 7.21 0.43
N VAL A 334 7.08 6.40 0.34
CA VAL A 334 5.96 6.40 1.28
C VAL A 334 6.22 5.40 2.40
N ILE A 335 6.69 4.19 2.03
CA ILE A 335 7.06 3.11 2.97
C ILE A 335 8.28 3.52 3.81
N SER A 336 9.25 4.19 3.19
CA SER A 336 10.48 4.66 3.85
C SER A 336 10.64 6.17 3.62
N PRO A 337 9.94 7.04 4.39
CA PRO A 337 9.90 8.48 4.20
C PRO A 337 11.26 9.17 4.08
N GLU A 338 12.30 8.66 4.75
CA GLU A 338 13.67 9.18 4.70
C GLU A 338 14.33 9.07 3.32
N THR A 339 13.76 8.27 2.41
CA THR A 339 14.25 8.14 1.03
C THR A 339 13.70 9.21 0.10
N TYR A 340 12.60 9.89 0.49
CA TYR A 340 11.95 10.91 -0.32
C TYR A 340 12.85 12.15 -0.46
N GLY A 341 13.21 12.50 -1.70
CA GLY A 341 14.15 13.58 -2.00
C GLY A 341 15.64 13.23 -1.85
N GLU A 342 15.95 12.07 -1.26
CA GLU A 342 17.33 11.63 -0.97
C GLU A 342 17.80 10.49 -1.89
N VAL A 343 16.88 9.60 -2.31
CA VAL A 343 17.20 8.43 -3.14
C VAL A 343 16.74 8.66 -4.58
N GLU A 344 17.62 8.38 -5.54
CA GLU A 344 17.27 8.33 -6.97
C GLU A 344 16.83 6.93 -7.40
N LEU A 345 15.72 6.86 -8.15
CA LEU A 345 15.24 5.61 -8.74
C LEU A 345 16.09 5.20 -9.94
N VAL A 346 16.31 3.90 -10.08
CA VAL A 346 16.96 3.28 -11.22
C VAL A 346 15.91 2.84 -12.24
N GLU A 347 16.19 3.00 -13.53
CA GLU A 347 15.32 2.48 -14.60
C GLU A 347 16.03 1.35 -15.35
N PRO A 348 15.82 0.07 -14.97
CA PRO A 348 16.39 -1.06 -15.67
C PRO A 348 15.92 -1.12 -17.13
N GLU A 349 16.83 -1.41 -18.06
CA GLU A 349 16.48 -1.56 -19.48
C GLU A 349 16.02 -2.98 -19.82
N ILE A 350 14.95 -3.11 -20.62
CA ILE A 350 14.56 -4.38 -21.24
C ILE A 350 14.88 -4.28 -22.74
N THR A 351 15.76 -5.15 -23.22
CA THR A 351 16.09 -5.22 -24.65
C THR A 351 14.94 -5.84 -25.44
N ASN A 352 14.71 -5.33 -26.66
CA ASN A 352 13.74 -5.90 -27.59
C ASN A 352 14.44 -6.84 -28.58
N ASP A 353 15.11 -7.87 -28.07
CA ASP A 353 15.85 -8.86 -28.83
C ASP A 353 15.17 -10.24 -28.85
N SER A 354 13.88 -10.29 -28.52
CA SER A 354 13.05 -11.49 -28.57
C SER A 354 13.10 -12.16 -29.95
N ARG A 355 13.00 -13.48 -29.96
CA ARG A 355 13.08 -14.36 -31.12
C ARG A 355 11.83 -15.21 -31.24
N GLY A 356 11.73 -16.04 -32.26
CA GLY A 356 10.68 -17.07 -32.35
C GLY A 356 9.26 -16.49 -32.43
N ASP A 357 9.10 -15.38 -33.16
CA ASP A 357 7.85 -14.64 -33.39
C ASP A 357 7.20 -14.05 -32.12
N TRP A 358 7.98 -13.87 -31.04
CA TRP A 358 7.54 -13.12 -29.87
C TRP A 358 7.64 -11.61 -30.13
N GLU A 359 6.52 -10.91 -30.00
CA GLU A 359 6.42 -9.46 -30.17
C GLU A 359 5.99 -8.82 -28.85
N ARG A 360 6.43 -7.59 -28.60
CA ARG A 360 6.06 -6.87 -27.37
C ARG A 360 4.60 -6.43 -27.46
N LEU A 361 3.80 -6.79 -26.46
CA LEU A 361 2.41 -6.39 -26.34
C LEU A 361 2.34 -4.92 -25.93
N THR A 362 1.64 -4.11 -26.72
CA THR A 362 1.43 -2.68 -26.43
C THR A 362 -0.06 -2.39 -26.29
N VAL A 363 -0.45 -1.73 -25.20
CA VAL A 363 -1.84 -1.35 -24.93
C VAL A 363 -1.99 0.16 -25.20
N PRO A 364 -2.88 0.59 -26.11
CA PRO A 364 -3.09 2.02 -26.36
C PRO A 364 -3.48 2.78 -25.10
N GLY A 365 -2.77 3.88 -24.80
CA GLY A 365 -3.02 4.72 -23.62
C GLY A 365 -2.36 4.23 -22.33
N ALA A 366 -1.82 3.01 -22.30
CA ALA A 366 -1.05 2.47 -21.18
C ALA A 366 0.45 2.80 -21.32
N PRO A 367 1.22 2.76 -20.22
CA PRO A 367 2.67 2.80 -20.32
C PRO A 367 3.18 1.61 -21.15
N ALA A 368 4.28 1.81 -21.89
CA ALA A 368 4.85 0.74 -22.72
C ALA A 368 5.45 -0.39 -21.88
N ASP A 369 5.90 -0.09 -20.66
CA ASP A 369 6.39 -1.02 -19.66
C ASP A 369 5.72 -0.70 -18.32
N GLU A 370 5.41 -1.74 -17.56
CA GLU A 370 4.84 -1.60 -16.22
C GLU A 370 5.94 -1.56 -15.15
N ARG A 371 5.64 -1.02 -13.97
CA ARG A 371 6.60 -0.95 -12.86
C ARG A 371 5.97 -1.47 -11.58
N PRO A 372 5.94 -2.80 -11.36
CA PRO A 372 5.67 -3.34 -10.03
C PRO A 372 6.79 -2.91 -9.07
N GLY A 373 6.40 -2.18 -8.04
CA GLY A 373 7.30 -1.63 -7.03
C GLY A 373 7.10 -2.23 -5.63
N PRO A 374 7.61 -1.55 -4.59
CA PRO A 374 7.58 -2.04 -3.21
C PRO A 374 6.19 -2.47 -2.71
N ALA A 375 5.13 -1.71 -3.01
CA ALA A 375 3.76 -2.08 -2.62
C ALA A 375 3.33 -3.44 -3.20
N GLY A 376 3.60 -3.66 -4.50
CA GLY A 376 3.34 -4.91 -5.19
C GLY A 376 4.20 -6.06 -4.65
N ILE A 377 5.50 -5.84 -4.45
CA ILE A 377 6.42 -6.86 -3.91
C ILE A 377 6.03 -7.23 -2.48
N GLY A 378 5.68 -6.23 -1.64
CA GLY A 378 5.16 -6.44 -0.30
C GLY A 378 3.90 -7.31 -0.32
N GLY A 379 2.95 -7.00 -1.19
CA GLY A 379 1.77 -7.84 -1.41
C GLY A 379 2.12 -9.29 -1.79
N MET A 380 3.11 -9.50 -2.66
CA MET A 380 3.57 -10.83 -3.05
C MET A 380 4.10 -11.64 -1.87
N VAL A 381 4.95 -11.06 -1.04
CA VAL A 381 5.65 -11.80 0.03
C VAL A 381 4.81 -11.95 1.30
N ILE A 382 3.84 -11.05 1.53
CA ILE A 382 2.92 -11.07 2.67
C ILE A 382 1.71 -11.99 2.42
N ALA A 383 1.15 -12.01 1.21
CA ALA A 383 -0.07 -12.76 0.90
C ALA A 383 -0.07 -14.25 1.30
N PRO A 384 1.02 -15.03 1.09
CA PRO A 384 1.03 -16.45 1.46
C PRO A 384 0.72 -16.72 2.92
N THR A 385 1.12 -15.82 3.83
CA THR A 385 0.82 -15.93 5.25
C THR A 385 -0.69 -15.90 5.50
N TYR A 386 -1.42 -15.01 4.84
CA TYR A 386 -2.87 -14.94 5.00
C TYR A 386 -3.61 -16.05 4.25
N GLU A 387 -3.23 -16.32 3.00
CA GLU A 387 -3.84 -17.35 2.15
C GLU A 387 -3.72 -18.76 2.73
N THR A 388 -2.66 -19.01 3.49
CA THR A 388 -2.39 -20.32 4.10
C THR A 388 -2.61 -20.34 5.61
N SER A 389 -3.17 -19.26 6.18
CA SER A 389 -3.39 -19.12 7.63
C SER A 389 -2.11 -19.37 8.45
N GLY A 390 -0.97 -18.88 7.94
CA GLY A 390 0.35 -18.98 8.54
C GLY A 390 1.09 -20.30 8.27
N ALA A 391 0.52 -21.23 7.50
CA ALA A 391 1.16 -22.53 7.25
C ALA A 391 2.40 -22.43 6.32
N ARG A 392 2.41 -21.45 5.41
CA ARG A 392 3.53 -21.13 4.51
C ARG A 392 3.75 -19.62 4.52
N ASN A 393 5.00 -19.20 4.70
CA ASN A 393 5.34 -17.79 4.86
C ASN A 393 6.66 -17.53 4.13
N VAL A 394 6.77 -16.38 3.48
CA VAL A 394 8.02 -15.88 2.88
C VAL A 394 8.68 -14.89 3.83
N VAL A 395 7.88 -14.06 4.48
CA VAL A 395 8.30 -13.15 5.56
C VAL A 395 7.80 -13.64 6.92
N SER A 396 8.36 -13.11 8.00
CA SER A 396 7.95 -13.47 9.36
C SER A 396 6.51 -13.01 9.63
N PRO A 397 5.58 -13.90 10.06
CA PRO A 397 4.22 -13.50 10.40
C PRO A 397 4.14 -12.42 11.49
N MET A 398 5.09 -12.40 12.42
CA MET A 398 5.17 -11.37 13.46
C MET A 398 5.74 -10.05 12.93
N GLY A 399 6.49 -10.08 11.83
CA GLY A 399 7.10 -8.91 11.20
C GLY A 399 6.17 -8.18 10.23
N ILE A 400 5.03 -8.77 9.86
CA ILE A 400 4.03 -8.17 8.97
C ILE A 400 3.30 -6.99 9.64
N LEU A 401 3.31 -6.92 10.97
CA LEU A 401 2.48 -5.98 11.72
C LEU A 401 3.33 -4.93 12.44
N ASN A 402 2.86 -3.70 12.35
CA ASN A 402 3.36 -2.57 13.12
C ASN A 402 2.59 -2.49 14.44
N TYR A 403 3.33 -2.43 15.56
CA TYR A 403 2.75 -2.37 16.90
C TYR A 403 2.98 -1.00 17.54
N GLY A 404 1.93 -0.48 18.17
CA GLY A 404 1.98 0.74 18.96
C GLY A 404 2.70 0.57 20.30
N PRO A 405 2.97 1.67 21.03
CA PRO A 405 3.62 1.64 22.35
C PRO A 405 2.85 0.85 23.42
N ASP A 406 1.55 0.66 23.23
CA ASP A 406 0.66 -0.12 24.09
C ASP A 406 0.71 -1.63 23.80
N GLY A 407 1.45 -2.04 22.77
CA GLY A 407 1.59 -3.42 22.32
C GLY A 407 0.43 -3.92 21.45
N ASN A 408 -0.52 -3.06 21.08
CA ASN A 408 -1.57 -3.38 20.12
C ASN A 408 -1.09 -3.08 18.69
N VAL A 409 -1.76 -3.67 17.69
CA VAL A 409 -1.49 -3.29 16.29
C VAL A 409 -1.87 -1.83 16.12
N SER A 410 -1.01 -1.08 15.46
CA SER A 410 -1.21 0.33 15.18
C SER A 410 -2.47 0.52 14.32
N ASP A 411 -3.45 1.26 14.82
CA ASP A 411 -4.64 1.63 14.03
C ASP A 411 -4.30 2.64 12.91
N PHE A 412 -3.13 3.27 12.98
CA PHE A 412 -2.67 4.33 12.07
C PHE A 412 -1.81 3.83 10.91
N ASP A 413 -1.07 2.76 11.14
CA ASP A 413 -0.10 2.15 10.23
C ASP A 413 0.03 0.69 10.66
N PRO A 414 -0.92 -0.17 10.28
CA PRO A 414 -1.03 -1.52 10.83
C PRO A 414 -0.10 -2.54 10.18
N LEU A 415 0.22 -2.38 8.90
CA LEU A 415 1.02 -3.33 8.13
C LEU A 415 2.41 -2.76 7.87
N ASN A 416 3.43 -3.57 8.11
CA ASN A 416 4.80 -3.21 7.79
C ASN A 416 5.13 -3.67 6.36
N TYR A 417 5.19 -2.75 5.39
CA TYR A 417 5.65 -3.05 4.03
C TYR A 417 7.18 -3.04 3.89
N ASP A 418 7.90 -2.52 4.88
CA ASP A 418 9.36 -2.57 4.98
C ASP A 418 9.79 -3.98 5.45
N GLN A 419 9.62 -4.93 4.54
CA GLN A 419 10.01 -6.33 4.72
C GLN A 419 11.37 -6.56 4.07
N PRO A 420 12.19 -7.51 4.58
CA PRO A 420 13.53 -7.75 4.03
C PRO A 420 13.59 -8.00 2.50
N PRO A 421 12.64 -8.73 1.86
CA PRO A 421 12.61 -8.86 0.39
C PRO A 421 12.19 -7.62 -0.40
N VAL A 422 11.83 -6.54 0.29
CA VAL A 422 11.40 -5.24 -0.25
C VAL A 422 12.47 -4.17 0.02
N GLU A 423 13.21 -4.32 1.12
CA GLU A 423 14.30 -3.43 1.53
C GLU A 423 15.30 -3.17 0.39
N GLY A 424 15.69 -1.91 0.27
CA GLY A 424 16.71 -1.50 -0.70
C GLY A 424 16.27 -1.48 -2.16
N TRP A 425 14.99 -1.69 -2.47
CA TRP A 425 14.48 -1.53 -3.82
C TRP A 425 14.84 -0.14 -4.39
N ARG A 426 15.26 -0.12 -5.67
CA ARG A 426 15.64 1.11 -6.41
C ARG A 426 14.85 1.30 -7.69
N GLY A 427 14.23 0.27 -8.23
CA GLY A 427 13.53 0.41 -9.50
C GLY A 427 13.07 -0.90 -10.10
N GLY A 428 12.09 -0.81 -10.99
CA GLY A 428 11.52 -1.95 -11.70
C GLY A 428 11.11 -1.58 -13.12
N ARG A 429 11.18 -2.54 -14.03
CA ARG A 429 10.57 -2.47 -15.37
C ARG A 429 10.09 -3.84 -15.80
N MET A 430 8.86 -3.92 -16.29
CA MET A 430 8.24 -5.15 -16.76
C MET A 430 7.67 -4.97 -18.17
N ALA A 431 8.02 -5.88 -19.07
CA ALA A 431 7.49 -5.94 -20.42
C ALA A 431 6.77 -7.27 -20.66
N VAL A 432 5.60 -7.21 -21.30
CA VAL A 432 4.83 -8.38 -21.73
C VAL A 432 5.05 -8.61 -23.23
N PHE A 433 5.24 -9.86 -23.61
CA PHE A 433 5.39 -10.33 -24.98
C PHE A 433 4.26 -11.30 -25.32
N GLU A 434 3.87 -11.33 -26.58
CA GLU A 434 2.85 -12.22 -27.09
C GLU A 434 3.30 -13.01 -28.31
N ARG A 435 2.74 -14.22 -28.44
CA ARG A 435 2.85 -15.07 -29.62
C ARG A 435 1.60 -15.93 -29.75
N GLY A 436 0.74 -15.62 -30.72
CA GLY A 436 -0.58 -16.25 -30.82
C GLY A 436 -1.37 -16.00 -29.54
N ASN A 437 -1.77 -17.07 -28.84
CA ASN A 437 -2.46 -16.98 -27.54
C ASN A 437 -1.53 -17.07 -26.32
N GLY A 438 -0.21 -17.29 -26.52
CA GLY A 438 0.75 -17.38 -25.42
C GLY A 438 1.29 -16.01 -25.00
N THR A 439 1.47 -15.79 -23.71
CA THR A 439 2.15 -14.62 -23.13
C THR A 439 3.47 -15.01 -22.52
N ALA A 440 4.39 -14.06 -22.46
CA ALA A 440 5.64 -14.15 -21.72
C ALA A 440 5.97 -12.79 -21.13
N THR A 441 6.75 -12.76 -20.05
CA THR A 441 7.09 -11.51 -19.36
C THR A 441 8.59 -11.47 -19.11
N VAL A 442 9.19 -10.29 -19.23
CA VAL A 442 10.52 -9.99 -18.71
C VAL A 442 10.36 -8.89 -17.66
N TRP A 443 10.72 -9.19 -16.42
CA TRP A 443 10.75 -8.24 -15.31
C TRP A 443 12.19 -8.05 -14.85
N ARG A 444 12.64 -6.79 -14.80
CA ARG A 444 13.93 -6.43 -14.22
C ARG A 444 13.72 -5.53 -13.01
N THR A 445 14.35 -5.87 -11.90
CA THR A 445 14.39 -5.05 -10.69
C THR A 445 15.83 -4.62 -10.39
N ALA A 446 15.98 -3.47 -9.73
CA ALA A 446 17.25 -2.93 -9.26
C ALA A 446 17.16 -2.66 -7.76
N TRP A 447 18.28 -2.86 -7.07
CA TRP A 447 18.42 -2.82 -5.62
C TRP A 447 19.62 -1.94 -5.24
N THR A 448 19.82 -1.64 -3.96
CA THR A 448 20.99 -0.87 -3.50
C THR A 448 22.27 -1.63 -3.73
N ASP A 449 22.23 -2.95 -3.52
CA ASP A 449 23.35 -3.84 -3.77
C ASP A 449 22.93 -5.28 -4.13
N GLY A 450 23.93 -6.15 -4.29
CA GLY A 450 23.71 -7.54 -4.66
C GLY A 450 23.22 -8.45 -3.53
N GLU A 451 23.34 -8.03 -2.27
CA GLU A 451 22.79 -8.80 -1.14
C GLU A 451 21.27 -8.65 -1.12
N GLU A 452 20.76 -7.42 -1.25
CA GLU A 452 19.32 -7.14 -1.35
C GLU A 452 18.70 -7.75 -2.63
N ALA A 453 19.42 -7.69 -3.75
CA ALA A 453 18.98 -8.34 -4.99
C ALA A 453 18.87 -9.87 -4.83
N GLN A 454 19.81 -10.49 -4.11
CA GLN A 454 19.76 -11.93 -3.83
C GLN A 454 18.61 -12.26 -2.86
N GLU A 455 18.35 -11.42 -1.86
CA GLU A 455 17.26 -11.61 -0.91
C GLU A 455 15.89 -11.61 -1.60
N PHE A 456 15.65 -10.68 -2.54
CA PHE A 456 14.45 -10.70 -3.36
C PHE A 456 14.37 -11.96 -4.25
N ALA A 457 15.47 -12.38 -4.87
CA ALA A 457 15.49 -13.58 -5.70
C ALA A 457 15.14 -14.84 -4.89
N ASP A 458 15.71 -14.98 -3.69
CA ASP A 458 15.43 -16.08 -2.77
C ASP A 458 13.96 -16.08 -2.29
N ALA A 459 13.39 -14.90 -2.02
CA ALA A 459 11.98 -14.76 -1.70
C ALA A 459 11.07 -15.16 -2.87
N TYR A 460 11.43 -14.78 -4.09
CA TYR A 460 10.69 -15.16 -5.30
C TYR A 460 10.76 -16.67 -5.56
N GLU A 461 11.90 -17.32 -5.32
CA GLU A 461 12.02 -18.79 -5.37
C GLU A 461 11.13 -19.49 -4.33
N GLN A 462 11.01 -18.93 -3.12
CA GLN A 462 10.09 -19.43 -2.11
C GLN A 462 8.62 -19.32 -2.56
N LEU A 463 8.25 -18.20 -3.18
CA LEU A 463 6.91 -18.04 -3.77
C LEU A 463 6.65 -19.09 -4.85
N LEU A 464 7.61 -19.34 -5.75
CA LEU A 464 7.50 -20.40 -6.74
C LEU A 464 7.25 -21.78 -6.11
N ALA A 465 7.95 -22.11 -5.01
CA ALA A 465 7.74 -23.36 -4.29
C ALA A 465 6.34 -23.43 -3.62
N ILE A 466 5.84 -22.31 -3.09
CA ILE A 466 4.49 -22.20 -2.51
C ILE A 466 3.42 -22.46 -3.57
N HIS A 467 3.63 -21.95 -4.79
CA HIS A 467 2.77 -22.18 -5.95
C HIS A 467 3.10 -23.47 -6.73
N ASP A 468 3.74 -24.45 -6.10
CA ASP A 468 3.97 -25.80 -6.67
C ASP A 468 4.80 -25.79 -7.96
N ALA A 469 5.81 -24.91 -8.04
CA ALA A 469 6.85 -24.97 -9.05
C ALA A 469 8.09 -25.73 -8.56
N ALA A 470 8.77 -26.42 -9.49
CA ALA A 470 9.98 -27.17 -9.21
C ALA A 470 11.13 -26.76 -10.14
N ALA A 471 12.35 -26.80 -9.64
CA ALA A 471 13.56 -26.56 -10.42
C ALA A 471 13.68 -27.58 -11.58
N VAL A 472 14.14 -27.11 -12.74
CA VAL A 472 14.33 -27.93 -13.93
C VAL A 472 15.73 -28.54 -13.91
N GLU A 473 15.81 -29.86 -13.95
CA GLU A 473 17.08 -30.59 -13.93
C GLU A 473 18.03 -30.11 -15.04
N GLY A 474 19.25 -29.75 -14.65
CA GLY A 474 20.30 -29.30 -15.58
C GLY A 474 20.16 -27.85 -16.06
N ARG A 475 19.23 -27.06 -15.51
CA ARG A 475 19.09 -25.62 -15.80
C ARG A 475 19.00 -24.82 -14.49
N GLU A 476 20.10 -24.18 -14.11
CA GLU A 476 20.19 -23.31 -12.93
C GLU A 476 19.25 -22.11 -13.06
N GLY A 477 18.57 -21.74 -11.96
CA GLY A 477 17.63 -20.62 -11.92
C GLY A 477 16.36 -20.83 -12.75
N VAL A 478 16.10 -22.03 -13.29
CA VAL A 478 14.92 -22.32 -14.12
C VAL A 478 13.94 -23.22 -13.38
N PHE A 479 12.68 -22.81 -13.32
CA PHE A 479 11.59 -23.47 -12.63
C PHE A 479 10.44 -23.77 -13.59
N ARG A 480 9.63 -24.78 -13.26
CA ARG A 480 8.41 -25.13 -13.99
C ARG A 480 7.29 -25.45 -13.01
N PHE A 481 6.11 -24.89 -13.24
CA PHE A 481 4.91 -25.20 -12.47
C PHE A 481 4.44 -26.63 -12.74
N ASN A 482 4.07 -27.34 -11.67
CA ASN A 482 3.44 -28.64 -11.77
C ASN A 482 2.00 -28.51 -12.30
N GLN A 483 1.44 -29.62 -12.81
CA GLN A 483 0.08 -29.63 -13.36
C GLN A 483 -1.02 -29.35 -12.32
N SER A 484 -0.70 -29.49 -11.04
CA SER A 484 -1.58 -29.20 -9.89
C SER A 484 -1.58 -27.72 -9.49
N SER A 485 -0.64 -26.93 -10.01
CA SER A 485 -0.55 -25.50 -9.72
C SER A 485 -1.69 -24.73 -10.40
N ASP A 486 -2.10 -23.63 -9.77
CA ASP A 486 -2.95 -22.59 -10.36
C ASP A 486 -2.17 -21.68 -11.34
N HIS A 487 -0.85 -21.78 -11.32
CA HIS A 487 0.07 -21.16 -12.26
C HIS A 487 0.57 -22.19 -13.29
N SER A 488 1.07 -21.71 -14.43
CA SER A 488 1.52 -22.59 -15.51
C SER A 488 2.76 -22.05 -16.23
N GLY A 489 3.41 -22.91 -17.02
CA GLY A 489 4.59 -22.53 -17.77
C GLY A 489 5.89 -22.65 -16.97
N ALA A 490 6.88 -21.84 -17.33
CA ALA A 490 8.22 -21.87 -16.78
C ALA A 490 8.70 -20.47 -16.42
N VAL A 491 9.62 -20.41 -15.46
CA VAL A 491 10.22 -19.17 -14.95
C VAL A 491 11.73 -19.31 -14.95
N ALA A 492 12.45 -18.25 -15.34
CA ALA A 492 13.90 -18.12 -15.14
C ALA A 492 14.18 -16.92 -14.23
N ILE A 493 15.07 -17.10 -13.26
CA ILE A 493 15.56 -16.06 -12.35
C ILE A 493 17.06 -15.94 -12.54
N VAL A 494 17.54 -14.71 -12.74
CA VAL A 494 18.97 -14.41 -12.88
C VAL A 494 19.31 -13.18 -12.06
N VAL A 495 20.26 -13.32 -11.14
CA VAL A 495 20.84 -12.21 -10.37
C VAL A 495 22.11 -11.72 -11.08
N GLU A 496 22.17 -10.44 -11.41
CA GLU A 496 23.26 -9.78 -12.13
C GLU A 496 23.75 -8.54 -11.33
N GLY A 497 24.60 -8.76 -10.33
CA GLY A 497 25.04 -7.67 -9.44
C GLY A 497 23.89 -7.22 -8.54
N ASP A 498 23.50 -5.96 -8.65
CA ASP A 498 22.40 -5.30 -7.93
C ASP A 498 21.05 -5.38 -8.67
N GLN A 499 20.93 -6.25 -9.68
CA GLN A 499 19.71 -6.40 -10.47
C GLN A 499 19.24 -7.85 -10.54
N VAL A 500 17.92 -8.04 -10.55
CA VAL A 500 17.29 -9.34 -10.77
C VAL A 500 16.51 -9.30 -12.07
N ARG A 501 16.66 -10.33 -12.91
CA ARG A 501 15.84 -10.57 -14.10
C ARG A 501 14.99 -11.81 -13.88
N ILE A 502 13.67 -11.63 -13.96
CA ILE A 502 12.68 -12.70 -13.93
C ILE A 502 12.04 -12.80 -15.32
N VAL A 503 12.04 -13.99 -15.91
CA VAL A 503 11.43 -14.24 -17.21
C VAL A 503 10.39 -15.34 -17.06
N THR A 504 9.15 -15.08 -17.46
CA THR A 504 8.08 -16.09 -17.50
C THR A 504 7.73 -16.41 -18.94
N ALA A 505 7.47 -17.69 -19.24
CA ALA A 505 7.05 -18.10 -20.58
C ALA A 505 6.24 -19.41 -20.52
N PRO A 506 5.48 -19.76 -21.58
CA PRO A 506 4.65 -20.97 -21.57
C PRO A 506 5.45 -22.29 -21.51
N SER A 507 6.74 -22.24 -21.83
CA SER A 507 7.63 -23.40 -21.79
C SER A 507 9.07 -22.99 -21.51
N VAL A 508 9.89 -23.95 -21.07
CA VAL A 508 11.32 -23.75 -20.79
C VAL A 508 12.09 -23.27 -22.03
N ASP A 509 11.77 -23.80 -23.22
CA ASP A 509 12.44 -23.38 -24.45
C ASP A 509 12.06 -21.94 -24.85
N ALA A 510 10.85 -21.51 -24.53
CA ALA A 510 10.39 -20.15 -24.82
C ALA A 510 11.08 -19.08 -23.97
N LEU A 511 11.63 -19.43 -22.79
CA LEU A 511 12.36 -18.49 -21.93
C LEU A 511 13.54 -17.85 -22.67
N GLU A 512 14.34 -18.66 -23.37
CA GLU A 512 15.50 -18.19 -24.14
C GLU A 512 15.14 -17.54 -25.48
N ASP A 513 13.91 -17.78 -25.97
CA ASP A 513 13.41 -17.10 -27.15
C ASP A 513 12.98 -15.67 -26.79
N VAL A 514 12.31 -15.50 -25.66
CA VAL A 514 11.84 -14.19 -25.17
C VAL A 514 13.00 -13.35 -24.64
N SER A 515 13.93 -13.98 -23.90
CA SER A 515 15.10 -13.31 -23.33
C SER A 515 16.39 -14.05 -23.69
N PRO A 516 16.97 -13.82 -24.89
CA PRO A 516 18.19 -14.50 -25.33
C PRO A 516 19.41 -14.32 -24.41
N ALA A 517 19.42 -13.25 -23.61
CA ALA A 517 20.44 -13.00 -22.58
C ALA A 517 20.59 -14.16 -21.58
N LEU A 518 19.55 -14.99 -21.39
CA LEU A 518 19.62 -16.19 -20.55
C LEU A 518 20.63 -17.22 -21.07
N ARG A 519 20.95 -17.23 -22.37
CA ARG A 519 21.96 -18.14 -22.96
C ARG A 519 23.39 -17.77 -22.59
N SER A 520 23.65 -16.48 -22.31
CA SER A 520 24.99 -15.97 -21.97
C SER A 520 25.36 -16.12 -20.50
N GLY A 521 24.39 -16.32 -19.60
CA GLY A 521 24.62 -16.44 -18.15
C GLY A 521 25.17 -17.79 -17.68
N GLY A 522 25.02 -18.87 -18.48
CA GLY A 522 25.39 -20.23 -18.07
C GLY A 522 26.87 -20.64 -18.29
N GLY A 523 27.80 -19.69 -18.42
CA GLY A 523 29.14 -19.98 -18.95
C GLY A 523 30.28 -19.11 -18.39
N GLY A 524 30.35 -18.90 -17.07
CA GLY A 524 31.42 -18.14 -16.43
C GLY A 524 32.41 -18.98 -15.64
N GLY A 525 33.18 -19.87 -16.30
CA GLY A 525 34.15 -20.71 -15.58
C GLY A 525 35.08 -21.56 -16.43
N SER A 526 35.62 -21.04 -17.53
CA SER A 526 36.79 -21.65 -18.18
C SER A 526 37.82 -20.57 -18.46
N GLY A 527 38.97 -20.70 -17.78
CA GLY A 527 40.00 -19.69 -17.69
C GLY A 527 40.64 -19.37 -19.03
N GLU A 528 40.70 -18.08 -19.34
CA GLU A 528 41.76 -17.53 -20.14
C GLU A 528 42.73 -16.78 -19.22
N GLY A 529 43.98 -17.25 -19.25
CA GLY A 529 45.02 -16.85 -18.33
C GLY A 529 45.48 -15.41 -18.52
N LEU A 530 45.63 -14.71 -17.40
CA LEU A 530 46.52 -13.56 -17.30
C LEU A 530 47.90 -14.02 -16.81
N PRO A 531 49.00 -13.42 -17.31
CA PRO A 531 50.35 -13.86 -17.03
C PRO A 531 50.76 -13.57 -15.59
N VAL A 532 51.37 -14.58 -14.96
CA VAL A 532 51.91 -14.54 -13.61
C VAL A 532 53.20 -13.70 -13.55
N PRO A 533 53.30 -12.77 -12.59
CA PRO A 533 54.52 -12.56 -11.81
C PRO A 533 54.15 -12.80 -10.33
N GLY A 534 54.64 -13.83 -9.64
CA GLY A 534 56.04 -14.04 -9.29
C GLY A 534 56.13 -14.14 -7.76
N PHE A 535 56.22 -15.38 -7.28
CA PHE A 535 56.73 -15.88 -5.99
C PHE A 535 56.69 -15.00 -4.72
N GLY A 536 56.05 -15.55 -3.67
CA GLY A 536 56.27 -15.15 -2.29
C GLY A 536 55.53 -16.02 -1.27
N ILE A 537 55.96 -17.27 -1.07
CA ILE A 537 55.52 -18.14 0.03
C ILE A 537 56.17 -17.68 1.34
N ALA A 538 55.39 -17.41 2.40
CA ALA A 538 55.77 -17.66 3.80
C ALA A 538 54.55 -17.61 4.74
N VAL A 539 54.06 -18.77 5.20
CA VAL A 539 54.13 -19.28 6.60
C VAL A 539 53.22 -18.58 7.64
N ALA A 540 52.08 -19.24 7.91
CA ALA A 540 51.58 -19.80 9.17
C ALA A 540 51.66 -19.06 10.55
N LEU A 541 50.53 -19.23 11.28
CA LEU A 541 50.36 -19.51 12.74
C LEU A 541 49.75 -18.44 13.67
N LEU A 542 48.52 -18.78 14.13
CA LEU A 542 48.00 -18.88 15.51
C LEU A 542 48.09 -17.70 16.52
N ALA A 543 46.88 -17.25 16.90
CA ALA A 543 46.27 -17.31 18.23
C ALA A 543 46.66 -16.35 19.39
N ALA A 544 45.58 -15.99 20.10
CA ALA A 544 45.44 -15.72 21.55
C ALA A 544 45.45 -14.25 22.05
N ILE A 545 44.22 -13.78 22.30
CA ILE A 545 43.68 -13.23 23.58
C ILE A 545 44.72 -12.71 24.60
N ALA A 546 44.62 -11.42 24.97
CA ALA A 546 44.56 -11.00 26.37
C ALA A 546 44.20 -9.51 26.53
N SER A 547 43.19 -9.31 27.35
CA SER A 547 42.68 -8.09 27.97
C SER A 547 43.74 -7.30 28.75
N ALA A 548 43.56 -5.98 28.83
CA ALA A 548 43.46 -5.20 30.07
C ALA A 548 43.56 -3.70 29.76
N GLY A 549 42.72 -2.93 30.45
CA GLY A 549 42.60 -1.49 30.28
C GLY A 549 43.67 -0.69 31.04
N LEU A 550 43.59 0.62 30.86
CA LEU A 550 43.66 1.71 31.86
C LEU A 550 44.02 2.99 31.07
N LEU A 551 43.11 3.95 30.92
CA LEU A 551 42.86 5.08 31.84
C LEU A 551 43.90 6.22 31.68
N VAL A 552 43.35 7.45 31.57
CA VAL A 552 43.92 8.77 31.93
C VAL A 552 44.42 9.68 30.79
N ARG A 553 43.50 10.56 30.35
CA ARG A 553 43.44 12.04 30.59
C ARG A 553 44.44 13.00 29.89
N ARG A 554 43.82 13.94 29.14
CA ARG A 554 44.08 15.39 28.96
C ARG A 554 45.51 15.92 28.75
N GLN A 555 45.67 16.64 27.63
CA GLN A 555 46.04 18.08 27.46
C GLN A 555 46.46 18.23 25.98
N ARG A 556 45.96 19.15 25.15
CA ARG A 556 45.53 20.54 25.32
C ARG A 556 44.32 20.86 24.45
#